data_AF-T0YIY8-F1
#
_entry.id   AF-T0YIY8-F1
#
_cell.length_a   1.000
_cell.length_b   1.000
_cell.length_c   1.000
_cell.angle_alpha   90.00
_cell.angle_beta   90.00
_cell.angle_gamma   90.00
#
_symmetry.space_group_name_H-M   'P 1'
#
loop_
_entity.id
_entity.type
_entity.pdbx_description
1 polymer ?
#
loop_
_entity_poly.entity_id
_entity_poly.type
_entity_poly.pdbx_seq_one_letter_code
_entity_poly.pdbx_strand_id
1 'polypeptide(L)'
;AWTYRLRTGRTVWDSLLRHYQRGLDTVARMRKTWAGLARYVDPQRFRLTADFLTIQQHNAQWWRDASIAYWESISHLPLPPAIAPSPFPLKAYEAFCIPYVAGTPGGKPPCAPDDGPVPY
;
A
#
# COMPACT_ATOMS: atom_id res chain seq x y z
N ALA A 1 -12.86 -20.35 5.88
CA ALA A 1 -11.51 -20.92 6.04
C ALA A 1 -10.58 -20.37 4.95
N TRP A 2 -9.29 -20.18 5.24
CA TRP A 2 -8.31 -19.63 4.30
C TRP A 2 -8.13 -20.44 3.01
N THR A 3 -8.28 -21.77 3.11
CA THR A 3 -8.14 -22.73 2.00
C THR A 3 -9.43 -22.94 1.21
N TYR A 4 -10.53 -22.28 1.58
CA TYR A 4 -11.78 -22.33 0.80
C TYR A 4 -11.55 -21.81 -0.62
N ARG A 5 -12.04 -22.54 -1.62
CA ARG A 5 -11.90 -22.18 -3.03
C ARG A 5 -13.02 -21.25 -3.48
N LEU A 6 -12.63 -20.12 -4.05
CA LEU A 6 -13.54 -19.19 -4.70
C LEU A 6 -13.92 -19.69 -6.10
N ARG A 7 -14.92 -19.03 -6.72
CA ARG A 7 -15.32 -19.27 -8.12
C ARG A 7 -14.18 -19.15 -9.13
N THR A 8 -13.13 -18.42 -8.78
CA THR A 8 -11.90 -18.27 -9.58
C THR A 8 -10.98 -19.49 -9.54
N GLY A 9 -11.31 -20.51 -8.73
CA GLY A 9 -10.48 -21.70 -8.49
C GLY A 9 -9.36 -21.50 -7.46
N ARG A 10 -9.03 -20.23 -7.13
CA ARG A 10 -8.05 -19.85 -6.10
C ARG A 10 -8.64 -19.97 -4.71
N THR A 11 -7.77 -20.13 -3.72
CA THR A 11 -8.18 -20.05 -2.31
C THR A 11 -8.50 -18.60 -1.92
N VAL A 12 -9.22 -18.42 -0.81
CA VAL A 12 -9.39 -17.10 -0.18
C VAL A 12 -8.03 -16.47 0.11
N TRP A 13 -7.08 -17.25 0.64
CA TRP A 13 -5.70 -16.82 0.90
C TRP A 13 -5.01 -16.23 -0.34
N ASP A 14 -4.91 -17.01 -1.42
CA ASP A 14 -4.25 -16.55 -2.66
C ASP A 14 -4.97 -15.34 -3.27
N SER A 15 -6.29 -15.32 -3.22
CA SER A 15 -7.08 -14.22 -3.79
C SER A 15 -6.93 -12.92 -3.00
N LEU A 16 -6.85 -12.99 -1.67
CA LEU A 16 -6.64 -11.85 -0.79
C LEU A 16 -5.29 -11.18 -1.07
N LEU A 17 -4.20 -11.95 -1.06
CA LEU A 17 -2.86 -11.40 -1.28
C LEU A 17 -2.70 -10.81 -2.68
N ARG A 18 -3.27 -11.46 -3.71
CA ARG A 18 -3.31 -10.92 -5.08
C ARG A 18 -4.13 -9.66 -5.19
N HIS A 19 -5.13 -9.46 -4.32
CA HIS A 19 -5.92 -8.24 -4.32
C HIS A 19 -5.07 -7.04 -3.89
N TYR A 20 -4.25 -7.19 -2.84
CA TYR A 20 -3.30 -6.15 -2.43
C TYR A 20 -2.26 -5.85 -3.51
N GLN A 21 -1.67 -6.88 -4.13
CA GLN A 21 -0.75 -6.68 -5.25
C GLN A 21 -1.41 -5.93 -6.41
N ARG A 22 -2.65 -6.30 -6.75
CA ARG A 22 -3.42 -5.62 -7.82
C ARG A 22 -3.63 -4.14 -7.51
N GLY A 23 -3.83 -3.78 -6.25
CA GLY A 23 -3.96 -2.37 -5.82
C GLY A 23 -2.73 -1.56 -6.19
N LEU A 24 -1.54 -2.03 -5.79
CA LEU A 24 -0.26 -1.43 -6.16
C LEU A 24 -0.06 -1.33 -7.67
N ASP A 25 -0.30 -2.43 -8.40
CA ASP A 25 -0.16 -2.46 -9.87
C ASP A 25 -1.11 -1.46 -10.55
N THR A 26 -2.28 -1.22 -9.95
CA THR A 26 -3.27 -0.26 -10.46
C THR A 26 -2.74 1.16 -10.35
N VAL A 27 -2.18 1.56 -9.21
CA VAL A 27 -1.60 2.91 -9.05
C VAL A 27 -0.40 3.11 -9.98
N ALA A 28 0.44 2.07 -10.17
CA ALA A 28 1.53 2.11 -11.14
C ALA A 28 1.00 2.37 -12.58
N ARG A 29 -0.10 1.74 -12.97
CA ARG A 29 -0.79 2.02 -14.25
C ARG A 29 -1.35 3.44 -14.29
N MET A 30 -1.97 3.93 -13.21
CA MET A 30 -2.49 5.30 -13.15
C MET A 30 -1.39 6.33 -13.41
N ARG A 31 -0.20 6.16 -12.80
CA ARG A 31 0.96 7.01 -13.08
C ARG A 31 1.38 6.97 -14.54
N LYS A 32 1.48 5.78 -15.12
CA LYS A 32 1.82 5.63 -16.55
C LYS A 32 0.81 6.30 -17.46
N THR A 33 -0.48 6.13 -17.17
CA THR A 33 -1.56 6.79 -17.92
C THR A 33 -1.47 8.31 -17.78
N TRP A 34 -1.30 8.82 -16.56
CA TRP A 34 -1.18 10.26 -16.30
C TRP A 34 0.00 10.88 -17.04
N ALA A 35 1.17 10.23 -17.02
CA ALA A 35 2.36 10.68 -17.75
C ALA A 35 2.10 10.86 -19.26
N GLY A 36 1.26 10.01 -19.87
CA GLY A 36 0.85 10.13 -21.27
C GLY A 36 -0.05 11.33 -21.58
N LEU A 37 -0.56 12.03 -20.57
CA LEU A 37 -1.46 13.17 -20.71
C LEU A 37 -0.75 14.53 -20.65
N ALA A 38 0.58 14.57 -20.50
CA ALA A 38 1.34 15.81 -20.29
C ALA A 38 1.07 16.93 -21.32
N ARG A 39 0.81 16.56 -22.58
CA ARG A 39 0.52 17.52 -23.67
C ARG A 39 -0.91 18.09 -23.66
N TYR A 40 -1.80 17.53 -22.85
CA TYR A 40 -3.23 17.86 -22.84
C TYR A 40 -3.68 18.60 -21.58
N VAL A 41 -2.81 18.70 -20.58
CA VAL A 41 -3.10 19.30 -19.27
C VAL A 41 -2.11 20.43 -19.03
N ASP A 42 -2.53 21.53 -18.42
CA ASP A 42 -1.60 22.61 -18.09
C ASP A 42 -0.50 22.14 -17.13
N PRO A 43 0.70 22.77 -17.17
CA PRO A 43 1.84 22.29 -16.41
C PRO A 43 1.67 22.29 -14.88
N GLN A 44 0.79 23.15 -14.33
CA GLN A 44 0.61 23.24 -12.89
C GLN A 44 -0.20 22.05 -12.37
N ARG A 45 -1.38 21.79 -12.94
CA ARG A 45 -2.20 20.64 -12.54
C ARG A 45 -1.54 19.32 -12.89
N PHE A 46 -0.85 19.25 -14.03
CA PHE A 46 -0.10 18.05 -14.40
C PHE A 46 0.92 17.64 -13.32
N ARG A 47 1.76 18.58 -12.88
CA ARG A 47 2.77 18.35 -11.84
C ARG A 47 2.14 17.97 -10.51
N LEU A 48 1.16 18.75 -10.04
CA LEU A 48 0.50 18.50 -8.77
C LEU A 48 -0.11 17.10 -8.69
N THR A 49 -0.81 16.66 -9.74
CA THR A 49 -1.38 15.31 -9.79
C THR A 49 -0.30 14.22 -9.92
N ALA A 50 0.78 14.47 -10.65
CA ALA A 50 1.90 13.53 -10.74
C ALA A 50 2.58 13.32 -9.37
N ASP A 51 2.72 14.38 -8.59
CA ASP A 51 3.27 14.33 -7.23
C ASP A 51 2.35 13.52 -6.31
N PHE A 52 1.04 13.79 -6.33
CA PHE A 52 0.07 13.03 -5.54
C PHE A 52 -0.01 11.55 -5.95
N LEU A 53 0.11 11.23 -7.24
CA LEU A 53 0.16 9.82 -7.68
C LEU A 53 1.45 9.12 -7.25
N THR A 54 2.55 9.87 -7.09
CA THR A 54 3.80 9.34 -6.52
C THR A 54 3.61 8.95 -5.06
N ILE A 55 3.07 9.87 -4.26
CA ILE A 55 2.69 9.61 -2.86
C ILE A 55 1.72 8.43 -2.76
N GLN A 56 0.71 8.39 -3.63
CA GLN A 56 -0.27 7.30 -3.65
C GLN A 56 0.38 5.95 -3.93
N GLN A 57 1.40 5.87 -4.79
CA GLN A 57 2.10 4.60 -5.05
C GLN A 57 2.92 4.16 -3.83
N HIS A 58 3.63 5.08 -3.18
CA HIS A 58 4.36 4.76 -1.94
C HIS A 58 3.41 4.25 -0.86
N ASN A 59 2.26 4.92 -0.69
CA ASN A 59 1.22 4.47 0.25
C ASN A 59 0.62 3.11 -0.15
N ALA A 60 0.36 2.87 -1.43
CA ALA A 60 -0.18 1.59 -1.89
C ALA A 60 0.80 0.43 -1.65
N GLN A 61 2.10 0.67 -1.82
CA GLN A 61 3.15 -0.30 -1.49
C GLN A 61 3.15 -0.58 0.02
N TRP A 62 3.14 0.47 0.85
CA TRP A 62 3.09 0.33 2.31
C TRP A 62 1.87 -0.48 2.76
N TRP A 63 0.68 -0.16 2.26
CA TRP A 63 -0.56 -0.89 2.59
C TRP A 63 -0.51 -2.35 2.16
N ARG A 64 0.04 -2.64 0.98
CA ARG A 64 0.22 -4.00 0.48
C ARG A 64 1.15 -4.80 1.39
N ASP A 65 2.30 -4.22 1.76
CA ASP A 65 3.31 -4.91 2.57
C ASP A 65 2.87 -5.11 4.02
N ALA A 66 2.29 -4.08 4.65
CA ALA A 66 1.75 -4.16 6.00
C ALA A 66 0.63 -5.20 6.10
N SER A 67 -0.27 -5.21 5.11
CA SER A 67 -1.36 -6.18 5.07
C SER A 67 -0.86 -7.60 4.88
N ILE A 68 0.10 -7.84 3.97
CA ILE A 68 0.71 -9.16 3.79
C ILE A 68 1.33 -9.64 5.12
N ALA A 69 2.13 -8.80 5.77
CA ALA A 69 2.74 -9.13 7.06
C ALA A 69 1.70 -9.47 8.14
N TYR A 70 0.59 -8.73 8.18
CA TYR A 70 -0.51 -8.99 9.10
C TYR A 70 -1.21 -10.33 8.80
N TRP A 71 -1.57 -10.59 7.54
CA TRP A 71 -2.31 -11.80 7.21
C TRP A 71 -1.45 -13.07 7.32
N GLU A 72 -0.14 -12.98 7.08
CA GLU A 72 0.80 -14.07 7.35
C GLU A 72 0.85 -14.43 8.84
N SER A 73 0.82 -13.43 9.73
CA SER A 73 0.93 -13.64 11.18
C SER A 73 -0.25 -14.41 11.78
N ILE A 74 -1.42 -14.37 11.14
CA ILE A 74 -2.65 -15.04 11.62
C ILE A 74 -3.06 -16.26 10.80
N SER A 75 -2.67 -16.36 9.52
CA SER A 75 -3.03 -17.50 8.68
C SER A 75 -2.07 -18.68 8.84
N HIS A 76 -0.79 -18.40 9.13
CA HIS A 76 0.30 -19.37 9.16
C HIS A 76 0.42 -20.22 7.87
N LEU A 77 -0.09 -19.71 6.75
CA LEU A 77 0.01 -20.35 5.45
C LEU A 77 1.22 -19.80 4.67
N PRO A 78 1.88 -20.63 3.84
CA PRO A 78 2.96 -20.15 2.98
C PRO A 78 2.43 -19.16 1.95
N LEU A 79 3.26 -18.19 1.58
CA LEU A 79 2.95 -17.26 0.50
C LEU A 79 2.83 -18.00 -0.85
N PRO A 80 1.80 -17.67 -1.67
CA PRO A 80 1.75 -18.13 -3.05
C PRO A 80 2.98 -17.63 -3.83
N PRO A 81 3.54 -18.42 -4.78
CA PRO A 81 4.76 -18.04 -5.50
C PRO A 81 4.72 -16.70 -6.25
N ALA A 82 3.53 -16.20 -6.57
CA ALA A 82 3.35 -14.94 -7.28
C ALA A 82 3.32 -13.70 -6.36
N ILE A 83 3.41 -13.88 -5.05
CA ILE A 83 3.37 -12.81 -4.07
C ILE A 83 4.74 -12.69 -3.41
N ALA A 84 5.41 -11.56 -3.62
CA ALA A 84 6.65 -11.27 -2.91
C ALA A 84 6.38 -11.10 -1.41
N PRO A 85 7.28 -11.56 -0.53
CA PRO A 85 7.15 -11.36 0.91
C PRO A 85 7.17 -9.87 1.27
N SER A 86 6.67 -9.56 2.46
CA SER A 86 6.83 -8.23 3.03
C SER A 86 8.30 -7.98 3.36
N PRO A 87 8.89 -6.82 2.99
CA PRO A 87 10.31 -6.54 3.25
C PRO A 87 10.63 -6.33 4.73
N PHE A 88 9.63 -6.03 5.57
CA PHE A 88 9.80 -5.81 7.01
C PHE A 88 8.86 -6.73 7.83
N PRO A 89 9.17 -7.00 9.11
CA PRO A 89 8.25 -7.72 9.99
C PRO A 89 7.03 -6.85 10.35
N LEU A 90 5.91 -7.49 10.74
CA LEU A 90 4.66 -6.82 11.13
C LEU A 90 4.90 -5.67 12.13
N LYS A 91 5.74 -5.90 13.15
CA LYS A 91 6.06 -4.91 14.18
C LYS A 91 6.62 -3.59 13.62
N ALA A 92 7.34 -3.63 12.49
CA ALA A 92 7.85 -2.43 11.84
C ALA A 92 6.71 -1.60 11.21
N TYR A 93 5.67 -2.25 10.68
CA TYR A 93 4.49 -1.56 10.16
C TYR A 93 3.58 -1.06 11.28
N GLU A 94 3.47 -1.79 12.39
CA GLU A 94 2.70 -1.37 13.57
C GLU A 94 3.30 -0.15 14.28
N ALA A 95 4.63 0.04 14.17
CA ALA A 95 5.32 1.23 14.68
C ALA A 95 5.03 2.49 13.85
N PHE A 96 4.32 2.38 12.72
CA PHE A 96 3.95 3.52 11.90
C PHE A 96 3.05 4.49 12.68
N CYS A 97 3.43 5.75 12.69
CA CYS A 97 2.72 6.80 13.39
C CYS A 97 2.66 8.06 12.52
N ILE A 98 1.47 8.66 12.43
CA ILE A 98 1.27 9.93 11.72
C ILE A 98 1.40 11.05 12.76
N PRO A 99 2.43 11.91 12.67
CA PRO A 99 2.58 13.01 13.62
C PRO A 99 1.36 13.93 13.56
N TYR A 100 0.85 14.32 14.73
CA TYR A 100 -0.24 15.29 14.82
C TYR A 100 0.24 16.64 14.29
N VAL A 101 -0.44 17.14 13.25
CA VAL A 101 -0.32 18.53 12.79
C VAL A 101 -1.66 19.21 13.00
N ALA A 102 -1.68 20.39 13.63
CA ALA A 102 -2.91 21.13 13.88
C ALA A 102 -3.69 21.33 12.56
N GLY A 103 -4.96 20.89 12.52
CA GLY A 103 -5.78 20.84 11.31
C GLY A 103 -5.86 19.47 10.62
N THR A 104 -5.12 18.46 11.09
CA THR A 104 -5.22 17.07 10.59
C THR A 104 -6.32 16.33 11.34
N PRO A 105 -7.38 15.81 10.67
CA PRO A 105 -8.41 15.03 11.34
C PRO A 105 -7.83 13.73 11.93
N GLY A 106 -8.07 13.47 13.22
CA GLY A 106 -7.85 12.15 13.84
C GLY A 106 -6.55 11.93 14.63
N GLY A 107 -5.78 12.96 14.97
CA GLY A 107 -4.51 12.71 15.66
C GLY A 107 -4.63 12.57 17.19
N LYS A 108 -4.30 11.36 17.68
CA LYS A 108 -3.43 11.05 18.86
C LYS A 108 -3.34 9.52 19.07
N PRO A 109 -2.30 9.01 19.76
CA PRO A 109 -1.31 9.70 20.59
C PRO A 109 -0.08 10.21 19.82
N PRO A 110 0.73 11.10 20.43
CA PRO A 110 1.92 11.66 19.79
C PRO A 110 2.97 10.58 19.52
N CYS A 111 3.48 10.54 18.29
CA CYS A 111 4.68 9.78 17.97
C CYS A 111 5.82 10.29 18.86
N ALA A 112 6.70 9.39 19.31
CA ALA A 112 8.02 9.84 19.77
C ALA A 112 8.67 10.63 18.60
N PRO A 113 9.42 11.72 18.89
CA PRO A 113 9.90 12.64 17.85
C PRO A 113 10.77 11.97 16.77
N ASP A 114 11.32 10.79 17.05
CA ASP A 114 12.33 10.15 16.23
C ASP A 114 11.93 8.69 15.91
N ASP A 115 12.26 8.29 14.68
CA ASP A 115 12.31 6.92 14.16
C ASP A 115 11.04 6.29 13.58
N GLY A 116 10.56 6.89 12.48
CA GLY A 116 9.78 6.15 11.49
C GLY A 116 9.72 6.90 10.16
N PRO A 117 10.15 6.32 9.02
CA PRO A 117 10.00 6.98 7.73
C PRO A 117 8.51 7.09 7.45
N VAL A 118 7.97 8.30 7.56
CA VAL A 118 6.72 8.62 6.86
C VAL A 118 7.09 8.52 5.37
N PRO A 119 6.50 7.61 4.58
CA PRO A 119 6.86 7.48 3.19
C PRO A 119 6.29 8.69 2.44
N TYR A 120 7.11 9.72 2.25
CA TYR A 120 6.97 10.63 1.12
C TYR A 120 8.14 10.43 0.18
#